data_AF-A0A085LE23-F1
#
_entry.id   AF-A0A085LE23-F1
#
_cell.length_a   1.000
_cell.length_b   1.000
_cell.length_c   1.000
_cell.angle_alpha   90.00
_cell.angle_beta   90.00
_cell.angle_gamma   90.00
#
_symmetry.space_group_name_H-M   'P 1'
#
loop_
_entity.id
_entity.type
_entity.pdbx_description
1 polymer ?
#
loop_
_entity_poly.entity_id
_entity_poly.type
_entity_poly.pdbx_seq_one_letter_code
_entity_poly.pdbx_strand_id
1 'polypeptide(L)'
;MTNLLAANKNIGTTHITNGCYRLHPVEWNIGEAAGHLAAHCLATGRTPHAVQSKADLLADYQDELVRAGVELRWPAEAHPY
;
A
#
# COMPACT_ATOMS: atom_id res chain seq x y z
N MET A 1 -20.16 4.10 4.13
CA MET A 1 -19.54 3.97 2.80
C MET A 1 -18.62 2.76 2.83
N THR A 2 -18.79 1.76 1.97
CA THR A 2 -18.05 0.48 2.06
C THR A 2 -17.11 0.23 0.88
N ASN A 3 -17.26 0.99 -0.20
CA ASN A 3 -16.54 0.88 -1.47
C ASN A 3 -15.72 2.14 -1.82
N LEU A 4 -15.28 2.88 -0.81
CA LEU A 4 -14.37 4.02 -0.99
C LEU A 4 -12.95 3.61 -0.64
N LEU A 5 -11.99 3.93 -1.51
CA LEU A 5 -10.57 3.73 -1.29
C LEU A 5 -9.84 5.08 -1.24
N ALA A 6 -8.97 5.24 -0.25
CA ALA A 6 -8.09 6.40 -0.18
C ALA A 6 -6.89 6.18 -1.12
N ALA A 7 -6.70 7.09 -2.08
CA ALA A 7 -5.61 7.05 -3.05
C ALA A 7 -4.97 8.44 -3.24
N ASN A 8 -4.84 9.21 -2.14
CA ASN A 8 -4.35 10.58 -2.18
C ASN A 8 -2.93 10.69 -1.60
N LYS A 9 -2.08 11.45 -2.29
CA LYS A 9 -0.80 11.96 -1.81
C LYS A 9 -0.96 13.11 -0.78
N ASN A 10 -1.57 12.80 0.37
CA ASN A 10 -1.68 13.72 1.51
C ASN A 10 -0.98 13.17 2.75
N ILE A 11 0.29 12.77 2.59
CA ILE A 11 1.10 12.28 3.71
C ILE A 11 1.55 13.48 4.54
N GLY A 12 1.03 13.59 5.75
CA GLY A 12 1.55 14.53 6.75
C GLY A 12 2.95 14.12 7.18
N THR A 13 3.92 15.01 7.02
CA THR A 13 5.33 14.72 7.33
C THR A 13 5.96 15.88 8.09
N THR A 14 6.99 15.58 8.89
CA THR A 14 7.88 16.62 9.43
C THR A 14 8.81 17.13 8.31
N HIS A 15 9.44 18.30 8.53
CA HIS A 15 10.47 18.82 7.62
C HIS A 15 11.58 17.79 7.35
N ILE A 16 11.99 17.04 8.37
CA ILE A 16 13.06 16.03 8.27
C ILE A 16 12.60 14.84 7.40
N THR A 17 11.38 14.35 7.61
CA THR A 17 10.87 13.15 6.92
C THR A 17 10.32 13.44 5.52
N ASN A 18 10.09 14.69 5.14
CA ASN A 18 9.50 15.05 3.84
C ASN A 18 10.31 14.51 2.66
N GLY A 19 11.65 14.52 2.76
CA GLY A 19 12.53 13.97 1.70
C GLY A 19 12.27 12.49 1.40
N CYS A 20 11.91 11.69 2.41
CA CYS A 20 11.66 10.25 2.25
C CYS A 20 10.38 9.94 1.47
N TYR A 21 9.40 10.85 1.49
CA TYR A 21 8.11 10.66 0.83
C TYR A 21 7.99 11.41 -0.50
N ARG A 22 9.01 12.19 -0.89
CA ARG A 22 9.02 13.01 -2.11
C ARG A 22 9.78 12.36 -3.27
N LEU A 23 9.81 11.03 -3.29
CA LEU A 23 10.38 10.22 -4.36
C LEU A 23 9.23 9.64 -5.18
N HIS A 24 9.28 9.76 -6.51
CA HIS A 24 8.22 9.24 -7.39
C HIS A 24 7.79 7.79 -7.07
N PRO A 25 8.70 6.84 -6.79
CA PRO A 25 8.31 5.47 -6.45
C PRO A 25 7.45 5.40 -5.18
N VAL A 26 7.72 6.23 -4.17
CA VAL A 26 6.96 6.25 -2.91
C VAL A 26 5.60 6.91 -3.11
N GLU A 27 5.55 7.99 -3.89
CA GLU A 27 4.34 8.76 -4.13
C GLU A 27 3.32 8.01 -5.00
N TRP A 28 3.80 7.29 -6.01
CA TRP A 28 2.94 6.54 -6.94
C TRP A 28 2.43 5.24 -6.30
N ASN A 29 3.15 4.69 -5.32
CA ASN A 29 2.77 3.48 -4.61
C ASN A 29 1.38 3.57 -3.95
N ILE A 30 0.98 4.76 -3.48
CA ILE A 30 -0.35 4.96 -2.88
C ILE A 30 -1.46 4.62 -3.89
N GLY A 31 -1.32 5.10 -5.13
CA GLY A 31 -2.28 4.83 -6.20
C GLY A 31 -2.20 3.39 -6.70
N GLU A 32 -0.99 2.86 -6.83
CA GLU A 32 -0.72 1.48 -7.22
C GLU A 32 -1.36 0.49 -6.22
N ALA A 33 -1.05 0.62 -4.93
CA ALA A 33 -1.65 -0.19 -3.89
C ALA A 33 -3.18 -0.04 -3.86
N ALA A 34 -3.72 1.17 -3.96
CA ALA A 34 -5.17 1.35 -4.01
C ALA A 34 -5.82 0.65 -5.23
N GLY A 35 -5.15 0.69 -6.39
CA GLY A 35 -5.58 -0.02 -7.60
C GLY A 35 -5.57 -1.54 -7.42
N HIS A 36 -4.49 -2.08 -6.85
CA HIS A 36 -4.39 -3.50 -6.49
C HIS A 36 -5.49 -3.92 -5.53
N LEU A 37 -5.74 -3.16 -4.46
CA LEU A 37 -6.82 -3.46 -3.51
C LEU A 37 -8.20 -3.49 -4.19
N ALA A 38 -8.45 -2.57 -5.13
CA ALA A 38 -9.69 -2.58 -5.89
C ALA A 38 -9.84 -3.87 -6.73
N ALA A 39 -8.79 -4.25 -7.45
CA ALA A 39 -8.76 -5.49 -8.25
C ALA A 39 -8.93 -6.74 -7.37
N HIS A 40 -8.24 -6.80 -6.24
CA HIS A 40 -8.34 -7.87 -5.25
C HIS A 40 -9.77 -8.04 -4.71
N CYS A 41 -10.41 -6.93 -4.36
CA CYS A 41 -11.79 -6.90 -3.88
C CYS A 41 -12.76 -7.46 -4.94
N LEU A 42 -12.59 -7.08 -6.20
CA LEU A 42 -13.40 -7.57 -7.30
C LEU A 42 -13.19 -9.07 -7.55
N ALA A 43 -11.95 -9.55 -7.49
CA ALA A 43 -11.60 -10.96 -7.71
C ALA A 43 -12.13 -11.89 -6.59
N THR A 44 -12.18 -11.41 -5.36
CA THR A 44 -12.56 -12.21 -4.18
C THR A 44 -14.00 -11.98 -3.71
N GLY A 45 -14.71 -11.03 -4.32
CA GLY A 45 -16.05 -10.60 -3.89
C GLY A 45 -16.06 -9.94 -2.50
N ARG A 46 -14.91 -9.39 -2.07
CA ARG A 46 -14.75 -8.75 -0.76
C ARG A 46 -14.85 -7.24 -0.88
N THR A 47 -15.24 -6.59 0.22
CA THR A 47 -15.12 -5.13 0.32
C THR A 47 -13.73 -4.75 0.84
N PRO A 48 -13.23 -3.55 0.55
CA PRO A 48 -11.97 -3.07 1.11
C PRO A 48 -11.89 -3.18 2.64
N HIS A 49 -12.99 -2.87 3.33
CA HIS A 49 -13.08 -2.97 4.78
C HIS A 49 -12.98 -4.43 5.26
N ALA A 50 -13.48 -5.39 4.48
CA ALA A 50 -13.36 -6.80 4.81
C ALA A 50 -11.91 -7.29 4.70
N VAL A 51 -11.16 -6.84 3.70
CA VAL A 51 -9.74 -7.20 3.52
C VAL A 51 -8.91 -6.83 4.75
N GLN A 52 -9.03 -5.61 5.26
CA GLN A 52 -8.26 -5.19 6.45
C GLN A 52 -8.80 -5.75 7.79
N SER A 53 -10.02 -6.32 7.82
CA SER A 53 -10.68 -6.72 9.07
C SER A 53 -10.14 -8.01 9.70
N LYS A 54 -9.36 -8.80 8.94
CA LYS A 54 -8.77 -10.06 9.40
C LYS A 54 -7.33 -10.15 8.93
N ALA A 55 -6.45 -10.65 9.80
CA ALA A 55 -5.02 -10.78 9.51
C ALA A 55 -4.76 -11.63 8.25
N ASP A 56 -5.44 -12.77 8.11
CA ASP A 56 -5.23 -13.66 6.97
C ASP A 56 -5.63 -13.02 5.63
N LEU A 57 -6.74 -12.27 5.61
CA LEU A 57 -7.21 -11.57 4.41
C LEU A 57 -6.28 -10.42 4.03
N LEU A 58 -5.74 -9.73 5.03
CA LEU A 58 -4.74 -8.70 4.82
C LEU A 58 -3.44 -9.32 4.28
N ALA A 59 -3.03 -10.47 4.81
CA ALA A 59 -1.85 -11.19 4.35
C ALA A 59 -2.00 -11.64 2.88
N ASP A 60 -3.16 -12.19 2.50
CA ASP A 60 -3.44 -12.59 1.10
C ASP A 60 -3.27 -11.42 0.12
N TYR A 61 -3.73 -10.23 0.51
CA TYR A 61 -3.58 -9.01 -0.27
C TYR A 61 -2.13 -8.49 -0.27
N GLN A 62 -1.43 -8.56 0.88
CA GLN A 62 -0.02 -8.21 0.96
C GLN A 62 0.85 -9.13 0.09
N ASP A 63 0.54 -10.41 0.01
CA ASP A 63 1.23 -11.36 -0.86
C ASP A 63 1.01 -11.03 -2.35
N GLU A 64 -0.17 -10.53 -2.72
CA GLU A 64 -0.41 -10.01 -4.07
C GLU A 64 0.48 -8.81 -4.37
N LEU A 65 0.55 -7.83 -3.46
CA LEU A 65 1.41 -6.66 -3.61
C LEU A 65 2.88 -7.05 -3.78
N VAL A 66 3.37 -7.97 -2.95
CA VAL A 66 4.75 -8.49 -3.06
C VAL A 66 4.97 -9.17 -4.41
N ARG A 67 4.02 -9.99 -4.90
CA ARG A 67 4.10 -10.59 -6.24
C ARG A 67 4.08 -9.56 -7.37
N ALA A 68 3.42 -8.42 -7.16
CA ALA A 68 3.42 -7.30 -8.08
C ALA A 68 4.71 -6.45 -8.03
N GLY A 69 5.62 -6.74 -7.08
CA GLY A 69 6.87 -6.01 -6.89
C GLY A 69 6.78 -4.81 -5.94
N VAL A 70 5.65 -4.65 -5.23
CA VAL A 70 5.48 -3.59 -4.23
C VAL A 70 6.20 -3.97 -2.94
N GLU A 71 7.14 -3.12 -2.52
CA GLU A 71 7.86 -3.29 -1.26
C GLU A 71 6.97 -2.92 -0.06
N LEU A 72 6.75 -3.88 0.84
CA LEU A 72 6.00 -3.68 2.09
C LEU A 72 6.88 -3.41 3.30
N ARG A 73 8.19 -3.58 3.14
CA ARG A 73 9.20 -3.48 4.20
C ARG A 73 10.47 -2.85 3.63
N TRP A 74 11.23 -2.22 4.52
CA TRP A 74 12.50 -1.60 4.23
C TRP A 74 13.51 -2.73 4.07
N PRO A 75 14.37 -2.70 3.04
CA PRO A 75 15.41 -3.71 2.89
C PRO A 75 16.31 -3.73 4.14
N ALA A 76 16.59 -4.92 4.66
CA ALA A 76 17.50 -5.09 5.80
C ALA A 76 18.94 -4.64 5.47
N GLU A 77 19.26 -4.62 4.18
CA GLU A 77 20.57 -4.29 3.62
C GLU A 77 20.71 -2.81 3.24
N ALA A 78 19.78 -1.94 3.68
CA ALA A 78 19.88 -0.52 3.45
C ALA A 78 21.24 -0.03 3.98
N HIS A 79 22.17 0.18 3.04
CA HIS A 79 23.57 0.36 3.33
C HIS A 79 23.71 1.55 4.29
N PRO A 80 24.23 1.35 5.51
CA PRO A 80 24.61 2.49 6.32
C PRO A 80 25.72 3.17 5.53
N TYR A 81 25.52 4.45 5.22
CA TYR A 81 26.64 5.31 4.84
C TYR A 81 27.66 5.32 5.99
#